data_AF-X0U1F6-F1
#
_entry.id   AF-X0U1F6-F1
#
_cell.length_a   1.000
_cell.length_b   1.000
_cell.length_c   1.000
_cell.angle_alpha   90.00
_cell.angle_beta   90.00
_cell.angle_gamma   90.00
#
_symmetry.space_group_name_H-M   'P 1'
#
loop_
_entity.id
_entity.type
_entity.pdbx_description
1 polymer ?
#
loop_
_entity_poly.entity_id
_entity_poly.type
_entity_poly.pdbx_seq_one_letter_code
_entity_poly.pdbx_strand_id
1 'polypeptide(L)'
;PTVVEALVAVDPPPYAVHAVPVLSDLAGGEVSAIVGSTLHVSVRSSKPLGVELDGAAAASLEFTDGTRIPLRFTAADRQLLEADFELTADARFRVHLVDADDFENRGGRAYRIEALPDQPPNVVLLEPRSVTEITPDGSVLLLVRADDDFGITAMSIVGRNLDSDAPFEVPLTDQMAVTPAGDRVLALAEHVWDIAPLGLGPGAVLVYQAQAADNFPGGAIVPDSAAADEPGPTGPQVGRSAQLRLKIISPADFENRLRDELTLLQARIRRAMLDQQALNDETQALAAASDPDAPPTDADLQAAAAQSSRQVRLANRVQDLSRRFDRLRKKMTYNNVRDAQRRDQVHRMAKTLLEAAAGPMSSAGRRLGDAGQQDVADRRSLLDQADADQQAAIDA
;
A
#
# COMPACT_ATOMS: atom_id res chain seq x y z
N PRO A 1 9.18 -43.92 -31.97
CA PRO A 1 9.80 -43.01 -30.95
C PRO A 1 8.82 -42.58 -29.83
N THR A 2 9.34 -42.16 -28.66
CA THR A 2 8.56 -41.55 -27.56
C THR A 2 9.37 -40.44 -26.87
N VAL A 3 8.69 -39.48 -26.25
CA VAL A 3 9.34 -38.47 -25.41
C VAL A 3 9.71 -39.08 -24.06
N VAL A 4 10.98 -38.98 -23.68
CA VAL A 4 11.52 -39.47 -22.39
C VAL A 4 11.61 -38.33 -21.38
N GLU A 5 11.95 -37.13 -21.85
CA GLU A 5 12.12 -35.93 -21.05
C GLU A 5 11.70 -34.72 -21.88
N ALA A 6 11.04 -33.75 -21.24
CA ALA A 6 10.64 -32.49 -21.85
C ALA A 6 10.86 -31.36 -20.85
N LEU A 7 11.82 -30.50 -21.13
CA LEU A 7 12.17 -29.36 -20.30
C LEU A 7 11.82 -28.07 -21.04
N VAL A 8 11.56 -27.01 -20.28
CA VAL A 8 11.46 -25.65 -20.82
C VAL A 8 12.29 -24.72 -19.97
N ALA A 9 13.22 -24.00 -20.59
CA ALA A 9 13.82 -22.81 -20.01
C ALA A 9 12.99 -21.59 -20.42
N VAL A 10 12.57 -20.80 -19.44
CA VAL A 10 11.78 -19.58 -19.62
C VAL A 10 12.72 -18.40 -19.41
N ASP A 11 12.99 -17.65 -20.46
CA ASP A 11 13.71 -16.38 -20.40
C ASP A 11 12.68 -15.24 -20.34
N PRO A 12 12.60 -14.49 -19.22
CA PRO A 12 11.66 -13.39 -19.07
C PRO A 12 11.85 -12.31 -20.14
N PRO A 13 10.81 -11.51 -20.43
CA PRO A 13 10.93 -10.43 -21.40
C PRO A 13 11.94 -9.37 -20.93
N PRO A 14 12.62 -8.65 -21.84
CA PRO A 14 13.71 -7.72 -21.48
C PRO A 14 13.34 -6.60 -20.50
N TYR A 15 12.06 -6.22 -20.42
CA TYR A 15 11.58 -5.21 -19.48
C TYR A 15 11.42 -5.74 -18.04
N ALA A 16 11.30 -7.06 -17.86
CA ALA A 16 11.25 -7.72 -16.55
C ALA A 16 12.65 -7.87 -15.94
N VAL A 17 13.37 -6.75 -15.74
CA VAL A 17 14.81 -6.69 -15.38
C VAL A 17 15.20 -7.41 -14.09
N HIS A 18 14.24 -7.72 -13.21
CA HIS A 18 14.48 -8.46 -11.97
C HIS A 18 14.05 -9.93 -12.02
N ALA A 19 13.36 -10.34 -13.09
CA ALA A 19 12.99 -11.74 -13.29
C ALA A 19 14.22 -12.54 -13.75
N VAL A 20 14.34 -13.76 -13.25
CA VAL A 20 15.45 -14.67 -13.59
C VAL A 20 14.94 -15.83 -14.46
N PRO A 21 15.77 -16.36 -15.37
CA PRO A 21 15.42 -17.54 -16.13
C PRO A 21 15.09 -18.74 -15.23
N VAL A 22 14.06 -19.49 -15.61
CA VAL A 22 13.61 -20.68 -14.87
C VAL A 22 13.62 -21.90 -15.79
N LEU A 23 14.24 -22.99 -15.34
CA LEU A 23 14.17 -24.30 -15.99
C LEU A 23 13.12 -25.16 -15.29
N SER A 24 12.14 -25.64 -16.05
CA SER A 24 11.03 -26.47 -15.54
C SER A 24 10.86 -27.75 -16.34
N ASP A 25 10.42 -28.81 -15.65
CA ASP A 25 9.99 -30.05 -16.30
C ASP A 25 8.53 -29.93 -16.74
N LEU A 26 8.30 -29.97 -18.06
CA LEU A 26 6.97 -29.93 -18.66
C LEU A 26 6.13 -31.16 -18.29
N ALA A 27 6.77 -32.25 -17.86
CA ALA A 27 6.10 -33.42 -17.33
C ALA A 27 5.69 -33.28 -15.85
N GLY A 28 6.27 -32.34 -15.11
CA GLY A 28 6.14 -32.21 -13.67
C GLY A 28 4.89 -31.45 -13.19
N GLY A 29 4.26 -30.63 -14.03
CA GLY A 29 3.09 -29.84 -13.61
C GLY A 29 2.84 -28.60 -14.46
N GLU A 30 2.14 -27.63 -13.86
CA GLU A 30 1.77 -26.34 -14.47
C GLU A 30 3.01 -25.44 -14.60
N VAL A 31 3.34 -25.06 -15.84
CA VAL A 31 4.39 -24.07 -16.14
C VAL A 31 3.69 -22.77 -16.49
N SER A 32 4.11 -21.67 -15.90
CA SER A 32 3.62 -20.34 -16.22
C SER A 32 4.79 -19.41 -16.54
N ALA A 33 4.54 -18.46 -17.44
CA ALA A 33 5.54 -17.48 -17.85
C ALA A 33 4.85 -16.18 -18.29
N ILE A 34 5.58 -15.07 -18.18
CA ILE A 34 5.06 -13.75 -18.55
C ILE A 34 4.91 -13.66 -20.07
N VAL A 35 3.87 -13.01 -20.56
CA VAL A 35 3.72 -12.73 -22.00
C VAL A 35 4.92 -11.97 -22.52
N GLY A 36 5.45 -12.39 -23.67
CA GLY A 36 6.70 -11.90 -24.26
C GLY A 36 7.95 -12.65 -23.78
N SER A 37 7.82 -13.63 -22.89
CA SER A 37 8.94 -14.52 -22.52
C SER A 37 9.37 -15.36 -23.71
N THR A 38 10.67 -15.61 -23.84
CA THR A 38 11.20 -16.58 -24.81
C THR A 38 11.27 -17.95 -24.16
N LEU A 39 10.66 -18.95 -24.79
CA LEU A 39 10.61 -20.32 -24.31
C LEU A 39 11.56 -21.19 -25.11
N HIS A 40 12.51 -21.79 -24.41
CA HIS A 40 13.48 -22.75 -24.95
C HIS A 40 13.06 -24.16 -24.57
N VAL A 41 12.36 -24.85 -25.46
CA VAL A 41 11.85 -26.20 -25.23
C VAL A 41 12.89 -27.22 -25.65
N SER A 42 13.26 -28.09 -24.72
CA SER A 42 14.19 -29.20 -24.96
C SER A 42 13.49 -30.54 -24.77
N VAL A 43 13.57 -31.42 -25.75
CA VAL A 43 12.92 -32.72 -25.76
C VAL A 43 13.90 -33.84 -26.04
N ARG A 44 13.86 -34.90 -25.22
CA ARG A 44 14.63 -36.12 -25.44
C ARG A 44 13.77 -37.24 -26.01
N SER A 45 14.17 -37.80 -27.14
CA SER A 45 13.54 -38.98 -27.75
C SER A 45 14.15 -40.29 -27.22
N SER A 46 13.33 -41.32 -27.08
CA SER A 46 13.75 -42.69 -26.72
C SER A 46 14.52 -43.42 -27.82
N LYS A 47 14.42 -42.94 -29.07
CA LYS A 47 15.06 -43.53 -30.25
C LYS A 47 15.68 -42.45 -31.15
N PRO A 48 16.70 -42.78 -31.95
CA PRO A 48 17.15 -41.93 -33.04
C PRO A 48 15.98 -41.55 -33.96
N LEU A 49 15.93 -40.28 -34.37
CA LEU A 49 14.87 -39.77 -35.22
C LEU A 49 15.23 -39.84 -36.70
N GLY A 50 14.20 -39.86 -37.54
CA GLY A 50 14.34 -39.65 -38.98
C GLY A 50 14.92 -38.27 -39.27
N VAL A 51 15.61 -38.16 -40.40
CA VAL A 51 16.19 -36.91 -40.89
C VAL A 51 15.48 -36.55 -42.18
N GLU A 52 14.96 -35.33 -42.25
CA GLU A 52 14.32 -34.80 -43.45
C GLU A 52 15.36 -34.49 -44.54
N LEU A 53 14.89 -34.23 -45.76
CA LEU A 53 15.76 -34.02 -46.94
C LEU A 53 16.71 -32.82 -46.79
N ASP A 54 16.34 -31.83 -45.97
CA ASP A 54 17.12 -30.64 -45.66
C ASP A 54 18.05 -30.82 -44.44
N GLY A 55 18.08 -32.02 -43.85
CA GLY A 55 18.88 -32.34 -42.67
C GLY A 55 18.22 -32.04 -41.33
N ALA A 56 16.98 -31.56 -41.31
CA ALA A 56 16.23 -31.32 -40.08
C ALA A 56 15.79 -32.62 -39.41
N ALA A 57 15.50 -32.57 -38.11
CA ALA A 57 14.85 -33.69 -37.44
C ALA A 57 13.40 -33.80 -37.92
N ALA A 58 12.92 -35.01 -38.15
CA ALA A 58 11.50 -35.26 -38.40
C ALA A 58 10.69 -35.15 -37.10
N ALA A 59 10.64 -33.94 -36.53
CA ALA A 59 10.04 -33.63 -35.24
C ALA A 59 9.51 -32.19 -35.18
N SER A 60 8.38 -32.00 -34.50
CA SER A 60 7.80 -30.66 -34.29
C SER A 60 6.98 -30.57 -33.01
N LEU A 61 6.82 -29.35 -32.53
CA LEU A 61 5.78 -28.97 -31.58
C LEU A 61 4.50 -28.68 -32.39
N GLU A 62 3.43 -29.42 -32.14
CA GLU A 62 2.12 -29.24 -32.77
C GLU A 62 1.16 -28.58 -31.79
N PHE A 63 0.75 -27.34 -32.08
CA PHE A 63 -0.14 -26.54 -31.26
C PHE A 63 -1.61 -26.78 -31.60
N THR A 64 -2.50 -26.49 -30.65
CA THR A 64 -3.95 -26.71 -30.81
C THR A 64 -4.61 -25.86 -31.89
N ASP A 65 -4.01 -24.73 -32.25
CA ASP A 65 -4.45 -23.84 -33.33
C ASP A 65 -3.98 -24.31 -34.73
N GLY A 66 -3.23 -25.41 -34.79
CA GLY A 66 -2.65 -25.95 -36.02
C GLY A 66 -1.25 -25.42 -36.34
N THR A 67 -0.72 -24.48 -35.55
CA THR A 67 0.65 -23.99 -35.67
C THR A 67 1.64 -25.12 -35.40
N ARG A 68 2.72 -25.19 -36.19
CA ARG A 68 3.78 -26.20 -36.04
C ARG A 68 5.14 -25.52 -35.97
N ILE A 69 5.90 -25.83 -34.93
CA ILE A 69 7.26 -25.32 -34.73
C ILE A 69 8.24 -26.50 -34.87
N PRO A 70 9.14 -26.50 -35.86
CA PRO A 70 10.06 -27.61 -36.07
C PRO A 70 11.08 -27.69 -34.92
N LEU A 71 11.33 -28.92 -34.46
CA LEU A 71 12.36 -29.24 -33.49
C LEU A 71 13.68 -29.54 -34.21
N ARG A 72 14.79 -29.04 -33.68
CA ARG A 72 16.11 -29.18 -34.29
C ARG A 72 17.02 -30.02 -33.42
N PHE A 73 17.88 -30.84 -34.02
CA PHE A 73 18.90 -31.56 -33.27
C PHE A 73 19.85 -30.59 -32.57
N THR A 74 20.28 -30.94 -31.37
CA THR A 74 21.47 -30.30 -30.78
C THR A 74 22.73 -30.80 -31.48
N ALA A 75 23.77 -29.96 -31.55
CA ALA A 75 25.04 -30.33 -32.18
C ALA A 75 25.75 -31.51 -31.45
N ALA A 76 25.46 -31.70 -30.17
CA ALA A 76 26.11 -32.69 -29.32
C ALA A 76 25.36 -34.03 -29.24
N ASP A 77 24.04 -34.03 -29.41
CA ASP A 77 23.20 -35.20 -29.19
C ASP A 77 22.00 -35.22 -30.16
N ARG A 78 21.96 -36.24 -31.04
CA ARG A 78 20.89 -36.45 -32.03
C ARG A 78 19.59 -37.00 -31.44
N GLN A 79 19.54 -37.26 -30.15
CA GLN A 79 18.30 -37.62 -29.44
C GLN A 79 17.76 -36.45 -28.60
N LEU A 80 18.52 -35.36 -28.50
CA LEU A 80 18.11 -34.12 -27.86
C LEU A 80 17.72 -33.10 -28.91
N LEU A 81 16.54 -32.52 -28.74
CA LEU A 81 15.91 -31.62 -29.70
C LEU A 81 15.52 -30.31 -29.04
N GLU A 82 15.68 -29.21 -29.77
CA GLU A 82 15.40 -27.87 -29.27
C GLU A 82 14.49 -27.09 -30.22
N ALA A 83 13.60 -26.28 -29.64
CA ALA A 83 12.79 -25.29 -30.35
C ALA A 83 12.58 -24.07 -29.45
N ASP A 84 12.61 -22.90 -30.08
CA ASP A 84 12.40 -21.62 -29.41
C ASP A 84 11.14 -20.96 -29.95
N PHE A 85 10.34 -20.37 -29.07
CA PHE A 85 9.23 -19.52 -29.46
C PHE A 85 8.89 -18.49 -28.39
N GLU A 86 8.26 -17.39 -28.80
CA GLU A 86 7.78 -16.35 -27.90
C GLU A 86 6.38 -16.71 -27.37
N LEU A 87 6.19 -16.59 -26.06
CA LEU A 87 4.90 -16.82 -25.43
C LEU A 87 4.01 -15.59 -25.56
N THR A 88 3.05 -15.62 -26.47
CA THR A 88 2.08 -14.52 -26.70
C THR A 88 0.69 -14.80 -26.13
N ALA A 89 0.35 -16.07 -25.90
CA ALA A 89 -0.88 -16.53 -25.30
C ALA A 89 -0.68 -17.93 -24.70
N ASP A 90 -1.68 -18.46 -23.99
CA ASP A 90 -1.69 -19.82 -23.48
C ASP A 90 -1.24 -20.83 -24.54
N ALA A 91 -0.12 -21.50 -24.30
CA ALA A 91 0.45 -22.46 -25.23
C ALA A 91 0.01 -23.87 -24.86
N ARG A 92 -0.65 -24.55 -25.79
CA ARG A 92 -1.00 -25.97 -25.67
C ARG A 92 -0.48 -26.71 -26.89
N PHE A 93 0.44 -27.64 -26.68
CA PHE A 93 1.07 -28.38 -27.77
C PHE A 93 1.33 -29.84 -27.42
N ARG A 94 1.50 -30.67 -28.44
CA ARG A 94 2.05 -32.03 -28.36
C ARG A 94 3.36 -32.07 -29.12
N VAL A 95 4.24 -32.98 -28.73
CA VAL A 95 5.46 -33.25 -29.50
C VAL A 95 5.16 -34.35 -30.51
N HIS A 96 5.35 -34.06 -31.79
CA HIS A 96 5.31 -35.02 -32.88
C HIS A 96 6.73 -35.47 -33.22
N LEU A 97 6.97 -36.78 -33.30
CA LEU A 97 8.27 -37.40 -33.54
C LEU A 97 8.12 -38.54 -34.56
N VAL A 98 9.01 -38.59 -35.55
CA VAL A 98 9.15 -39.71 -36.50
C VAL A 98 10.53 -40.35 -36.33
N ASP A 99 10.60 -41.67 -36.13
CA ASP A 99 11.88 -42.37 -36.04
C ASP A 99 12.47 -42.72 -37.42
N ALA A 100 13.70 -43.23 -37.44
CA ALA A 100 14.42 -43.53 -38.68
C ALA A 100 13.75 -44.64 -39.53
N ASP A 101 12.83 -45.40 -38.95
CA ASP A 101 12.05 -46.44 -39.61
C ASP A 101 10.64 -45.95 -40.02
N ASP A 102 10.41 -44.63 -39.98
CA ASP A 102 9.16 -43.96 -40.37
C ASP A 102 7.97 -44.25 -39.43
N PHE A 103 8.23 -44.63 -38.17
CA PHE A 103 7.18 -44.75 -37.16
C PHE A 103 6.95 -43.45 -36.40
N GLU A 104 5.70 -43.02 -36.32
CA GLU A 104 5.25 -41.87 -35.52
C GLU A 104 4.98 -42.23 -34.06
N ASN A 105 5.15 -41.26 -33.15
CA ASN A 105 4.72 -41.41 -31.76
C ASN A 105 3.18 -41.24 -31.63
N ARG A 106 2.48 -42.29 -31.20
CA ARG A 106 1.01 -42.25 -31.03
C ARG A 106 0.60 -41.78 -29.64
N GLY A 107 -0.35 -40.84 -29.56
CA GLY A 107 -1.02 -40.46 -28.31
C GLY A 107 -0.13 -39.73 -27.30
N GLY A 108 0.83 -38.92 -27.79
CA GLY A 108 1.77 -38.16 -26.95
C GLY A 108 1.10 -37.25 -25.92
N ARG A 109 1.82 -37.00 -24.82
CA ARG A 109 1.39 -36.09 -23.75
C ARG A 109 1.16 -34.68 -24.30
N ALA A 110 0.07 -34.04 -23.89
CA ALA A 110 -0.15 -32.62 -24.12
C ALA A 110 0.56 -31.82 -23.03
N TYR A 111 1.31 -30.82 -23.46
CA TYR A 111 1.98 -29.86 -22.59
C TYR A 111 1.19 -28.55 -22.59
N ARG A 112 1.18 -27.87 -21.45
CA ARG A 112 0.53 -26.57 -21.27
C ARG A 112 1.51 -25.62 -20.61
N ILE A 113 1.59 -24.41 -21.17
CA ILE A 113 2.25 -23.28 -20.55
C ILE A 113 1.21 -22.17 -20.45
N GLU A 114 0.97 -21.68 -19.24
CA GLU A 114 0.08 -20.57 -18.95
C GLU A 114 0.78 -19.24 -19.21
N ALA A 115 0.14 -18.36 -19.96
CA ALA A 115 0.65 -17.02 -20.25
C ALA A 115 0.11 -16.02 -19.24
N LEU A 116 0.98 -15.50 -18.37
CA LEU A 116 0.64 -14.50 -17.38
C LEU A 116 0.76 -13.10 -17.99
N PRO A 117 -0.33 -12.30 -18.01
CA PRO A 117 -0.27 -10.93 -18.51
C PRO A 117 0.44 -10.01 -17.51
N ASP A 118 1.13 -9.02 -18.05
CA ASP A 118 1.71 -7.90 -17.32
C ASP A 118 0.62 -7.05 -16.66
N GLN A 119 0.79 -6.67 -15.39
CA GLN A 119 -0.25 -5.93 -14.65
C GLN A 119 0.09 -4.44 -14.56
N PRO A 120 -0.88 -3.54 -14.77
CA PRO A 120 -0.61 -2.11 -14.60
C PRO A 120 -0.28 -1.79 -13.12
N PRO A 121 0.46 -0.69 -12.87
CA PRO A 121 0.82 -0.29 -11.52
C PRO A 121 -0.42 -0.10 -10.63
N ASN A 122 -0.34 -0.54 -9.38
CA ASN A 122 -1.32 -0.17 -8.36
C ASN A 122 -0.91 1.16 -7.72
N VAL A 123 -1.76 2.20 -7.82
CA VAL A 123 -1.43 3.57 -7.38
C VAL A 123 -2.33 4.03 -6.26
N VAL A 124 -1.74 4.53 -5.17
CA VAL A 124 -2.45 5.05 -4.00
C VAL A 124 -1.92 6.44 -3.65
N LEU A 125 -2.84 7.42 -3.59
CA LEU A 125 -2.58 8.72 -3.00
C LEU A 125 -2.74 8.61 -1.48
N LEU A 126 -1.61 8.53 -0.76
CA LEU A 126 -1.56 8.36 0.69
C LEU A 126 -1.88 9.64 1.44
N GLU A 127 -1.45 10.78 0.93
CA GLU A 127 -1.86 12.11 1.38
C GLU A 127 -2.08 13.04 0.16
N PRO A 128 -3.14 13.86 0.15
CA PRO A 128 -4.22 13.87 1.13
C PRO A 128 -5.14 12.64 0.98
N ARG A 129 -5.77 12.21 2.08
CA ARG A 129 -6.66 11.02 2.09
C ARG A 129 -8.11 11.31 1.68
N SER A 130 -8.48 12.58 1.59
CA SER A 130 -9.86 13.00 1.36
C SER A 130 -9.90 14.40 0.75
N VAL A 131 -11.12 14.88 0.50
CA VAL A 131 -11.36 16.23 0.00
C VAL A 131 -10.61 17.24 0.86
N THR A 132 -9.81 18.07 0.20
CA THR A 132 -8.98 19.09 0.85
C THR A 132 -9.52 20.47 0.55
N GLU A 133 -9.57 21.31 1.57
CA GLU A 133 -9.87 22.73 1.42
C GLU A 133 -8.59 23.52 1.63
N ILE A 134 -8.27 24.37 0.67
CA ILE A 134 -7.03 25.14 0.64
C ILE A 134 -7.33 26.61 0.29
N THR A 135 -6.56 27.53 0.83
CA THR A 135 -6.57 28.94 0.40
C THR A 135 -5.85 29.09 -0.95
N PRO A 136 -6.12 30.17 -1.72
CA PRO A 136 -5.44 30.41 -2.99
C PRO A 136 -3.91 30.38 -2.89
N ASP A 137 -3.37 30.86 -1.76
CA ASP A 137 -1.94 30.93 -1.51
C ASP A 137 -1.40 29.68 -0.81
N GLY A 138 -2.20 28.63 -0.62
CA GLY A 138 -1.83 27.46 0.16
C GLY A 138 -1.05 26.40 -0.63
N SER A 139 -0.65 25.34 0.07
CA SER A 139 0.05 24.20 -0.51
C SER A 139 -0.52 22.88 -0.02
N VAL A 140 -0.35 21.82 -0.79
CA VAL A 140 -0.82 20.47 -0.44
C VAL A 140 0.35 19.50 -0.45
N LEU A 141 0.52 18.77 0.64
CA LEU A 141 1.43 17.62 0.66
C LEU A 141 0.80 16.48 -0.12
N LEU A 142 1.47 16.09 -1.20
CA LEU A 142 1.20 14.91 -1.98
C LEU A 142 2.16 13.83 -1.54
N LEU A 143 1.62 12.70 -1.09
CA LEU A 143 2.36 11.49 -0.86
C LEU A 143 1.74 10.39 -1.70
N VAL A 144 2.45 9.94 -2.73
CA VAL A 144 1.96 8.94 -3.69
C VAL A 144 2.79 7.69 -3.57
N ARG A 145 2.13 6.54 -3.52
CA ARG A 145 2.75 5.23 -3.62
C ARG A 145 2.27 4.53 -4.88
N ALA A 146 3.17 3.91 -5.60
CA ALA A 146 2.86 3.00 -6.68
C ALA A 146 3.60 1.67 -6.49
N ASP A 147 2.93 0.57 -6.80
CA ASP A 147 3.40 -0.80 -6.63
C ASP A 147 3.23 -1.56 -7.96
N ASP A 148 4.31 -2.07 -8.54
CA ASP A 148 4.35 -2.72 -9.85
C ASP A 148 5.09 -4.07 -9.79
N ASP A 149 4.89 -4.96 -10.76
CA ASP A 149 5.59 -6.24 -10.85
C ASP A 149 7.00 -6.11 -11.43
N PHE A 150 7.24 -5.20 -12.39
CA PHE A 150 8.53 -5.12 -13.09
C PHE A 150 9.23 -3.77 -13.02
N GLY A 151 8.49 -2.66 -12.99
CA GLY A 151 9.12 -1.35 -12.95
C GLY A 151 8.16 -0.18 -13.06
N ILE A 152 8.58 0.96 -12.52
CA ILE A 152 7.81 2.22 -12.59
C ILE A 152 8.70 3.28 -13.24
N THR A 153 8.23 3.88 -14.33
CA THR A 153 9.01 4.84 -15.13
C THR A 153 8.59 6.29 -14.94
N ALA A 154 7.32 6.52 -14.59
CA ALA A 154 6.79 7.86 -14.39
C ALA A 154 5.71 7.90 -13.31
N MET A 155 5.58 9.07 -12.67
CA MET A 155 4.52 9.35 -11.70
C MET A 155 4.09 10.81 -11.84
N SER A 156 2.79 11.07 -11.76
CA SER A 156 2.25 12.44 -11.76
C SER A 156 0.91 12.54 -11.06
N ILE A 157 0.54 13.76 -10.66
CA ILE A 157 -0.87 14.10 -10.42
C ILE A 157 -1.44 14.61 -11.73
N VAL A 158 -2.57 14.04 -12.14
CA VAL A 158 -3.35 14.56 -13.26
C VAL A 158 -4.74 14.94 -12.81
N GLY A 159 -5.29 15.94 -13.46
CA GLY A 159 -6.61 16.41 -13.11
C GLY A 159 -7.12 17.47 -14.05
N ARG A 160 -8.20 18.11 -13.63
CA ARG A 160 -8.79 19.25 -14.31
C ARG A 160 -9.41 20.23 -13.33
N ASN A 161 -9.48 21.48 -13.76
CA ASN A 161 -10.33 22.47 -13.11
C ASN A 161 -11.79 22.21 -13.50
N LEU A 162 -12.67 22.09 -12.52
CA LEU A 162 -14.09 21.78 -12.75
C LEU A 162 -14.87 22.93 -13.40
N ASP A 163 -14.43 24.17 -13.23
CA ASP A 163 -15.12 25.35 -13.76
C ASP A 163 -14.78 25.61 -15.23
N SER A 164 -13.51 25.39 -15.63
CA SER A 164 -13.03 25.63 -16.99
C SER A 164 -12.83 24.36 -17.83
N ASP A 165 -12.93 23.19 -17.20
CA ASP A 165 -12.57 21.88 -17.77
C ASP A 165 -11.10 21.78 -18.22
N ALA A 166 -10.26 22.77 -17.88
CA ALA A 166 -8.86 22.80 -18.28
C ALA A 166 -8.06 21.69 -17.57
N PRO A 167 -7.35 20.81 -18.32
CA PRO A 167 -6.52 19.77 -17.73
C PRO A 167 -5.25 20.36 -17.13
N PHE A 168 -4.69 19.68 -16.15
CA PHE A 168 -3.37 19.98 -15.61
C PHE A 168 -2.63 18.69 -15.24
N GLU A 169 -1.31 18.81 -15.15
CA GLU A 169 -0.42 17.77 -14.69
C GLU A 169 0.63 18.36 -13.74
N VAL A 170 0.91 17.65 -12.65
CA VAL A 170 2.02 17.91 -11.74
C VAL A 170 2.96 16.71 -11.82
N PRO A 171 4.10 16.81 -12.51
CA PRO A 171 5.04 15.71 -12.62
C PRO A 171 5.64 15.41 -11.25
N LEU A 172 5.69 14.13 -10.88
CA LEU A 172 6.26 13.62 -9.64
C LEU A 172 7.46 12.69 -9.85
N THR A 173 7.82 12.40 -11.10
CA THR A 173 8.86 11.43 -11.46
C THR A 173 10.22 11.75 -10.84
N ASP A 174 10.62 13.02 -10.80
CA ASP A 174 11.92 13.42 -10.22
C ASP A 174 11.95 13.32 -8.69
N GLN A 175 10.78 13.27 -8.04
CA GLN A 175 10.64 13.12 -6.58
C GLN A 175 10.42 11.67 -6.16
N MET A 176 10.35 10.75 -7.13
CA MET A 176 10.09 9.34 -6.90
C MET A 176 11.35 8.62 -6.44
N ALA A 177 11.27 7.96 -5.29
CA ALA A 177 12.24 6.96 -4.85
C ALA A 177 11.72 5.56 -5.23
N VAL A 178 12.46 4.86 -6.08
CA VAL A 178 12.14 3.48 -6.50
C VAL A 178 13.00 2.50 -5.72
N THR A 179 12.37 1.49 -5.13
CA THR A 179 13.03 0.46 -4.33
C THR A 179 12.45 -0.92 -4.65
N PRO A 180 13.29 -1.96 -4.75
CA PRO A 180 12.81 -3.34 -4.81
C PRO A 180 12.07 -3.72 -3.51
N ALA A 181 10.96 -4.45 -3.65
CA ALA A 181 10.10 -4.90 -2.56
C ALA A 181 9.68 -6.36 -2.80
N GLY A 182 10.62 -7.30 -2.64
CA GLY A 182 10.41 -8.71 -2.95
C GLY A 182 10.42 -8.95 -4.45
N ASP A 183 9.33 -9.50 -4.97
CA ASP A 183 9.05 -9.71 -6.40
C ASP A 183 8.39 -8.49 -7.07
N ARG A 184 8.25 -7.37 -6.34
CA ARG A 184 7.63 -6.14 -6.83
C ARG A 184 8.58 -4.96 -6.78
N VAL A 185 8.23 -3.91 -7.52
CA VAL A 185 8.85 -2.59 -7.48
C VAL A 185 7.93 -1.61 -6.77
N LEU A 186 8.46 -0.95 -5.73
CA LEU A 186 7.77 0.10 -4.99
C LEU A 186 8.34 1.46 -5.39
N ALA A 187 7.46 2.38 -5.74
CA ALA A 187 7.77 3.78 -5.93
C ALA A 187 7.05 4.65 -4.88
N LEU A 188 7.78 5.56 -4.24
CA LEU A 188 7.21 6.56 -3.34
C LEU A 188 7.64 7.96 -3.78
N ALA A 189 6.68 8.86 -3.99
CA ALA A 189 6.95 10.27 -4.26
C ALA A 189 6.33 11.16 -3.18
N GLU A 190 7.12 12.08 -2.64
CA GLU A 190 6.68 13.13 -1.72
C GLU A 190 6.90 14.50 -2.37
N HIS A 191 5.84 15.30 -2.47
CA HIS A 191 5.89 16.62 -3.09
C HIS A 191 4.95 17.61 -2.41
N VAL A 192 5.42 18.83 -2.18
CA VAL A 192 4.57 19.94 -1.71
C VAL A 192 4.10 20.74 -2.92
N TRP A 193 2.85 20.53 -3.30
CA TRP A 193 2.22 21.21 -4.43
C TRP A 193 1.77 22.63 -4.03
N ASP A 194 2.44 23.64 -4.55
CA ASP A 194 2.04 25.05 -4.40
C ASP A 194 0.85 25.38 -5.31
N ILE A 195 -0.22 25.90 -4.72
CA ILE A 195 -1.47 26.23 -5.42
C ILE A 195 -1.44 27.66 -5.95
N ALA A 196 -0.65 28.56 -5.35
CA ALA A 196 -0.61 29.97 -5.72
C ALA A 196 -0.33 30.20 -7.23
N PRO A 197 0.60 29.47 -7.88
CA PRO A 197 0.89 29.64 -9.30
C PRO A 197 -0.30 29.35 -10.23
N LEU A 198 -1.29 28.58 -9.77
CA LEU A 198 -2.48 28.24 -10.56
C LEU A 198 -3.47 29.41 -10.68
N GLY A 199 -3.31 30.47 -9.88
CA GLY A 199 -4.14 31.68 -9.96
C GLY A 199 -5.63 31.44 -9.69
N LEU A 200 -5.97 30.42 -8.89
CA LEU A 200 -7.35 30.01 -8.65
C LEU A 200 -8.03 30.90 -7.61
N GLY A 201 -9.23 31.36 -7.94
CA GLY A 201 -10.07 32.14 -7.03
C GLY A 201 -10.84 31.26 -6.02
N PRO A 202 -11.32 31.84 -4.90
CA PRO A 202 -12.24 31.16 -3.99
C PRO A 202 -13.47 30.61 -4.70
N GLY A 203 -13.86 29.39 -4.36
CA GLY A 203 -14.95 28.65 -4.98
C GLY A 203 -14.50 27.63 -6.03
N ALA A 204 -13.31 27.81 -6.61
CA ALA A 204 -12.78 26.90 -7.60
C ALA A 204 -12.59 25.47 -7.05
N VAL A 205 -12.80 24.47 -7.91
CA VAL A 205 -12.65 23.06 -7.55
C VAL A 205 -11.75 22.36 -8.57
N LEU A 206 -10.67 21.74 -8.09
CA LEU A 206 -9.87 20.81 -8.89
C LEU A 206 -10.30 19.38 -8.59
N VAL A 207 -10.46 18.57 -9.63
CA VAL A 207 -10.60 17.12 -9.53
C VAL A 207 -9.30 16.50 -10.01
N TYR A 208 -8.67 15.66 -9.19
CA TYR A 208 -7.35 15.12 -9.49
C TYR A 208 -7.18 13.71 -8.93
N GLN A 209 -6.20 13.00 -9.47
CA GLN A 209 -5.80 11.65 -9.05
C GLN A 209 -4.31 11.49 -9.32
N ALA A 210 -3.65 10.62 -8.55
CA ALA A 210 -2.31 10.18 -8.88
C ALA A 210 -2.37 9.17 -10.03
N GLN A 211 -1.36 9.18 -10.88
CA GLN A 211 -1.11 8.16 -11.87
C GLN A 211 0.37 7.75 -11.86
N ALA A 212 0.64 6.51 -12.22
CA ALA A 212 1.98 6.01 -12.46
C ALA A 212 1.98 5.16 -13.73
N ALA A 213 3.08 5.20 -14.47
CA ALA A 213 3.30 4.38 -15.64
C ALA A 213 4.43 3.37 -15.38
N ASP A 214 4.25 2.15 -15.88
CA ASP A 214 5.24 1.09 -15.78
C ASP A 214 6.34 1.20 -16.86
N ASN A 215 7.17 0.16 -16.98
CA ASN A 215 8.16 0.00 -18.05
C ASN A 215 7.71 -0.94 -19.17
N PHE A 216 6.41 -1.27 -19.26
CA PHE A 216 5.88 -2.16 -20.28
C PHE A 216 6.01 -1.52 -21.67
N PRO A 217 6.64 -2.18 -22.65
CA PRO A 217 6.88 -1.61 -23.97
C PRO A 217 5.63 -1.62 -24.87
N GLY A 218 4.56 -2.29 -24.46
CA GLY A 218 3.38 -2.58 -25.28
C GLY A 218 3.41 -3.99 -25.88
N GLY A 219 2.23 -4.56 -26.17
CA GLY A 219 2.10 -5.93 -26.66
C GLY A 219 0.69 -6.49 -26.51
N ALA A 220 0.48 -7.72 -26.98
CA ALA A 220 -0.79 -8.41 -26.78
C ALA A 220 -0.98 -8.70 -25.28
N ILE A 221 -2.04 -8.17 -24.66
CA ILE A 221 -2.53 -8.69 -23.39
C ILE A 221 -3.46 -9.84 -23.72
N VAL A 222 -3.24 -11.01 -23.11
CA VAL A 222 -4.22 -12.11 -23.15
C VAL A 222 -5.45 -11.62 -22.37
N PRO A 223 -6.61 -11.39 -23.02
CA PRO A 223 -7.76 -10.89 -22.30
C PRO A 223 -8.33 -12.00 -21.39
N ASP A 224 -8.40 -11.75 -20.08
CA ASP A 224 -9.20 -12.56 -19.14
C ASP A 224 -10.71 -12.18 -19.20
N SER A 225 -11.13 -11.41 -20.20
CA SER A 225 -12.54 -11.01 -20.34
C SER A 225 -12.96 -10.86 -21.80
N ALA A 226 -14.27 -11.04 -22.04
CA ALA A 226 -15.02 -11.22 -23.28
C ALA A 226 -14.80 -10.26 -24.47
N ALA A 227 -13.73 -9.46 -24.52
CA ALA A 227 -13.38 -8.58 -25.63
C ALA A 227 -12.10 -9.07 -26.32
N ALA A 228 -12.23 -10.12 -27.14
CA ALA A 228 -11.13 -10.66 -27.95
C ALA A 228 -10.69 -9.74 -29.11
N ASP A 229 -11.36 -8.61 -29.31
CA ASP A 229 -11.18 -7.73 -30.47
C ASP A 229 -10.52 -6.37 -30.15
N GLU A 230 -10.18 -6.08 -28.88
CA GLU A 230 -9.45 -4.85 -28.55
C GLU A 230 -7.93 -5.06 -28.59
N PRO A 231 -7.17 -4.24 -29.36
CA PRO A 231 -5.72 -4.32 -29.34
C PRO A 231 -5.20 -4.00 -27.93
N GLY A 232 -4.27 -4.80 -27.44
CA GLY A 232 -3.58 -4.57 -26.17
C GLY A 232 -2.85 -3.22 -26.13
N PRO A 233 -2.44 -2.75 -24.94
CA PRO A 233 -1.76 -1.47 -24.78
C PRO A 233 -0.51 -1.41 -25.66
N THR A 234 -0.37 -0.28 -26.36
CA THR A 234 0.73 -0.03 -27.31
C THR A 234 1.90 0.72 -26.67
N GLY A 235 2.08 0.59 -25.35
CA GLY A 235 3.08 1.28 -24.56
C GLY A 235 2.88 1.05 -23.06
N PRO A 236 3.54 1.86 -22.21
CA PRO A 236 3.46 1.73 -20.76
C PRO A 236 2.03 1.69 -20.27
N GLN A 237 1.72 0.75 -19.40
CA GLN A 237 0.41 0.71 -18.76
C GLN A 237 0.36 1.74 -17.64
N VAL A 238 -0.85 2.25 -17.38
CA VAL A 238 -1.04 3.37 -16.45
C VAL A 238 -1.99 2.97 -15.32
N GLY A 239 -1.42 2.91 -14.13
CA GLY A 239 -2.15 2.82 -12.87
C GLY A 239 -2.71 4.18 -12.43
N ARG A 240 -3.88 4.19 -11.79
CA ARG A 240 -4.52 5.42 -11.29
C ARG A 240 -5.09 5.23 -9.89
N SER A 241 -4.92 6.24 -9.04
CA SER A 241 -5.56 6.27 -7.73
C SER A 241 -7.04 6.66 -7.83
N ALA A 242 -7.75 6.57 -6.71
CA ALA A 242 -9.05 7.20 -6.57
C ALA A 242 -8.97 8.72 -6.84
N GLN A 243 -10.06 9.27 -7.38
CA GLN A 243 -10.19 10.72 -7.61
C GLN A 243 -10.50 11.45 -6.30
N LEU A 244 -9.78 12.55 -6.07
CA LEU A 244 -10.01 13.49 -5.00
C LEU A 244 -10.40 14.86 -5.53
N ARG A 245 -10.92 15.68 -4.62
CA ARG A 245 -11.29 17.07 -4.89
C ARG A 245 -10.49 18.01 -4.00
N LEU A 246 -10.02 19.10 -4.58
CA LEU A 246 -9.41 20.20 -3.88
C LEU A 246 -10.28 21.44 -4.11
N LYS A 247 -10.79 22.01 -3.02
CA LYS A 247 -11.64 23.19 -3.06
C LYS A 247 -10.85 24.40 -2.59
N ILE A 248 -10.84 25.45 -3.40
CA ILE A 248 -10.29 26.73 -3.03
C ILE A 248 -11.32 27.48 -2.17
N ILE A 249 -10.95 27.86 -0.95
CA ILE A 249 -11.78 28.67 -0.06
C ILE A 249 -11.13 30.01 0.21
N SER A 250 -11.92 31.03 0.55
CA SER A 250 -11.34 32.32 0.87
C SER A 250 -10.53 32.24 2.18
N PRO A 251 -9.47 33.06 2.34
CA PRO A 251 -8.76 33.16 3.61
C PRO A 251 -9.69 33.51 4.79
N ALA A 252 -10.75 34.29 4.54
CA ALA A 252 -11.76 34.63 5.56
C ALA A 252 -12.61 33.42 5.97
N ASP A 253 -13.02 32.58 5.01
CA ASP A 253 -13.76 31.35 5.30
C ASP A 253 -12.91 30.36 6.08
N PHE A 254 -11.63 30.22 5.69
CA PHE A 254 -10.68 29.38 6.41
C PHE A 254 -10.51 29.87 7.85
N GLU A 255 -10.33 31.18 8.05
CA GLU A 255 -10.20 31.80 9.37
C GLU A 255 -11.44 31.59 10.24
N ASN A 256 -12.65 31.70 9.67
CA ASN A 256 -13.89 31.44 10.39
C ASN A 256 -13.98 29.97 10.82
N ARG A 257 -13.70 29.02 9.91
CA ARG A 257 -13.69 27.58 10.22
C ARG A 257 -12.64 27.24 11.27
N LEU A 258 -11.47 27.88 11.21
CA LEU A 258 -10.41 27.73 12.20
C LEU A 258 -10.88 28.19 13.59
N ARG A 259 -11.59 29.31 13.69
CA ARG A 259 -12.16 29.80 14.96
C ARG A 259 -13.22 28.85 15.51
N ASP A 260 -14.08 28.32 14.65
CA ASP A 260 -15.12 27.37 15.06
C ASP A 260 -14.48 26.05 15.56
N GLU A 261 -13.48 25.53 14.84
CA GLU A 261 -12.76 24.32 15.22
C GLU A 261 -12.00 24.52 16.54
N LEU A 262 -11.35 25.67 16.75
CA LEU A 262 -10.70 26.01 18.02
C LEU A 262 -11.70 26.11 19.17
N THR A 263 -12.86 26.74 18.94
CA THR A 263 -13.92 26.85 19.96
C THR A 263 -14.40 25.47 20.40
N LEU A 264 -14.64 24.56 19.45
CA LEU A 264 -15.03 23.18 19.71
C LEU A 264 -13.95 22.44 20.51
N LEU A 265 -12.68 22.56 20.10
CA LEU A 265 -11.56 21.91 20.77
C LEU A 265 -11.38 22.43 22.20
N GLN A 266 -11.51 23.73 22.42
CA GLN A 266 -11.47 24.34 23.76
C GLN A 266 -12.60 23.83 24.66
N ALA A 267 -13.83 23.70 24.13
CA ALA A 267 -14.94 23.11 24.88
C ALA A 267 -14.65 21.65 25.28
N ARG A 268 -14.01 20.88 24.39
CA ARG A 268 -13.60 19.49 24.70
C ARG A 268 -12.49 19.42 25.73
N ILE A 269 -11.50 20.31 25.69
CA ILE A 269 -10.47 20.42 26.74
C ILE A 269 -11.12 20.72 28.08
N ARG A 270 -12.00 21.74 28.15
CA ARG A 270 -12.71 22.08 29.40
C ARG A 270 -13.48 20.88 29.94
N ARG A 271 -14.15 20.12 29.08
CA ARG A 271 -14.86 18.90 29.50
C ARG A 271 -13.89 17.83 30.01
N ALA A 272 -12.75 17.63 29.36
CA ALA A 272 -11.73 16.69 29.81
C ALA A 272 -11.12 17.10 31.17
N MET A 273 -10.90 18.40 31.40
CA MET A 273 -10.44 18.92 32.68
C MET A 273 -11.46 18.67 33.80
N LEU A 274 -12.75 18.93 33.55
CA LEU A 274 -13.81 18.63 34.52
C LEU A 274 -13.90 17.12 34.82
N ASP A 275 -13.80 16.28 33.78
CA ASP A 275 -13.76 14.81 33.96
C ASP A 275 -12.51 14.40 34.78
N GLN A 276 -11.35 15.04 34.57
CA GLN A 276 -10.11 14.76 35.32
C GLN A 276 -10.21 15.17 36.79
N GLN A 277 -10.79 16.34 37.07
CA GLN A 277 -11.06 16.82 38.43
C GLN A 277 -12.00 15.86 39.17
N ALA A 278 -13.09 15.43 38.53
CA ALA A 278 -14.00 14.47 39.13
C ALA A 278 -13.32 13.13 39.46
N LEU A 279 -12.45 12.62 38.56
CA LEU A 279 -11.68 11.40 38.85
C LEU A 279 -10.67 11.59 40.00
N ASN A 280 -10.10 12.79 40.12
CA ASN A 280 -9.22 13.14 41.22
C ASN A 280 -9.98 13.17 42.56
N ASP A 281 -11.10 13.88 42.63
CA ASP A 281 -11.97 13.93 43.81
C ASP A 281 -12.42 12.53 44.25
N GLU A 282 -12.84 11.68 43.30
CA GLU A 282 -13.24 10.31 43.60
C GLU A 282 -12.07 9.43 44.08
N THR A 283 -10.85 9.68 43.59
CA THR A 283 -9.63 8.97 44.03
C THR A 283 -9.26 9.38 45.45
N GLN A 284 -9.33 10.67 45.78
CA GLN A 284 -9.12 11.17 47.13
C GLN A 284 -10.14 10.59 48.12
N ALA A 285 -11.41 10.49 47.72
CA ALA A 285 -12.45 9.87 48.54
C ALA A 285 -12.18 8.38 48.79
N LEU A 286 -11.76 7.62 47.77
CA LEU A 286 -11.37 6.21 47.91
C LEU A 286 -10.16 6.04 48.83
N ALA A 287 -9.18 6.91 48.69
CA ALA A 287 -7.98 6.89 49.49
C ALA A 287 -8.33 7.21 50.96
N ALA A 288 -9.11 8.26 51.22
CA ALA A 288 -9.57 8.65 52.56
C ALA A 288 -10.41 7.57 53.26
N ALA A 289 -11.20 6.79 52.52
CA ALA A 289 -11.99 5.69 53.04
C ALA A 289 -11.18 4.41 53.30
N SER A 290 -9.97 4.30 52.74
CA SER A 290 -9.11 3.12 52.89
C SER A 290 -8.41 3.13 54.25
N ASP A 291 -8.64 2.08 55.06
CA ASP A 291 -7.92 1.83 56.31
C ASP A 291 -6.54 1.19 56.00
N PRO A 292 -5.41 1.79 56.44
CA PRO A 292 -4.08 1.23 56.22
C PRO A 292 -3.86 -0.15 56.84
N ASP A 293 -4.55 -0.46 57.94
CA ASP A 293 -4.31 -1.67 58.74
C ASP A 293 -5.31 -2.80 58.43
N ALA A 294 -6.31 -2.54 57.57
CA ALA A 294 -7.33 -3.52 57.19
C ALA A 294 -7.18 -3.96 55.72
N PRO A 295 -7.46 -5.25 55.41
CA PRO A 295 -7.46 -5.71 54.02
C PRO A 295 -8.58 -5.03 53.22
N PRO A 296 -8.37 -4.73 51.92
CA PRO A 296 -9.37 -4.07 51.09
C PRO A 296 -10.60 -4.96 50.88
N THR A 297 -11.77 -4.34 50.82
CA THR A 297 -13.01 -5.06 50.46
C THR A 297 -13.11 -5.25 48.94
N ASP A 298 -13.95 -6.19 48.50
CA ASP A 298 -14.23 -6.37 47.07
C ASP A 298 -14.79 -5.09 46.41
N ALA A 299 -15.56 -4.29 47.16
CA ALA A 299 -16.08 -3.01 46.70
C ALA A 299 -14.95 -1.99 46.45
N ASP A 300 -13.94 -1.97 47.33
CA ASP A 300 -12.78 -1.10 47.18
C ASP A 300 -11.96 -1.48 45.95
N LEU A 301 -11.73 -2.78 45.73
CA LEU A 301 -11.02 -3.31 44.56
C LEU A 301 -11.75 -2.94 43.26
N GLN A 302 -13.07 -3.16 43.22
CA GLN A 302 -13.90 -2.80 42.06
C GLN A 302 -13.91 -1.30 41.79
N ALA A 303 -13.99 -0.47 42.83
CA ALA A 303 -13.98 0.97 42.68
C ALA A 303 -12.65 1.48 42.09
N ALA A 304 -11.51 0.99 42.60
CA ALA A 304 -10.19 1.31 42.06
C ALA A 304 -10.02 0.86 40.60
N ALA A 305 -10.45 -0.36 40.26
CA ALA A 305 -10.43 -0.86 38.88
C ALA A 305 -11.33 -0.02 37.94
N ALA A 306 -12.50 0.43 38.44
CA ALA A 306 -13.39 1.30 37.70
C ALA A 306 -12.80 2.71 37.50
N GLN A 307 -12.08 3.26 38.50
CA GLN A 307 -11.31 4.50 38.35
C GLN A 307 -10.23 4.35 37.28
N SER A 308 -9.41 3.30 37.36
CA SER A 308 -8.36 3.01 36.38
C SER A 308 -8.91 2.99 34.95
N SER A 309 -9.99 2.24 34.75
CA SER A 309 -10.65 2.14 33.44
C SER A 309 -11.16 3.50 32.93
N ARG A 310 -11.68 4.36 33.81
CA ARG A 310 -12.12 5.72 33.46
C ARG A 310 -10.94 6.64 33.16
N GLN A 311 -9.87 6.57 33.95
CA GLN A 311 -8.64 7.33 33.78
C GLN A 311 -7.97 7.00 32.43
N VAL A 312 -7.85 5.72 32.07
CA VAL A 312 -7.31 5.28 30.77
C VAL A 312 -8.17 5.78 29.61
N ARG A 313 -9.50 5.69 29.72
CA ARG A 313 -10.41 6.24 28.69
C ARG A 313 -10.26 7.76 28.54
N LEU A 314 -10.09 8.49 29.64
CA LEU A 314 -9.87 9.92 29.60
C LEU A 314 -8.52 10.27 28.97
N ALA A 315 -7.44 9.57 29.33
CA ALA A 315 -6.12 9.74 28.73
C ALA A 315 -6.16 9.54 27.20
N ASN A 316 -6.84 8.49 26.72
CA ASN A 316 -7.02 8.25 25.28
C ASN A 316 -7.82 9.37 24.60
N ARG A 317 -8.84 9.93 25.25
CA ARG A 317 -9.60 11.09 24.73
C ARG A 317 -8.70 12.33 24.63
N VAL A 318 -7.86 12.60 25.64
CA VAL A 318 -6.89 13.71 25.62
C VAL A 318 -5.84 13.51 24.53
N GLN A 319 -5.37 12.28 24.30
CA GLN A 319 -4.46 11.97 23.20
C GLN A 319 -5.11 12.19 21.82
N ASP A 320 -6.39 11.86 21.62
CA ASP A 320 -7.11 12.20 20.39
C ASP A 320 -7.23 13.72 20.20
N LEU A 321 -7.45 14.49 21.28
CA LEU A 321 -7.42 15.95 21.22
C LEU A 321 -6.06 16.46 20.75
N SER A 322 -4.96 15.94 21.30
CA SER A 322 -3.61 16.28 20.83
C SER A 322 -3.43 16.03 19.34
N ARG A 323 -3.84 14.85 18.84
CA ARG A 323 -3.79 14.52 17.40
C ARG A 323 -4.65 15.47 16.55
N ARG A 324 -5.78 15.96 17.07
CA ARG A 324 -6.60 16.99 16.39
C ARG A 324 -5.88 18.32 16.31
N PHE A 325 -5.23 18.77 17.39
CA PHE A 325 -4.42 19.99 17.35
C PHE A 325 -3.25 19.88 16.39
N ASP A 326 -2.57 18.73 16.28
CA ASP A 326 -1.51 18.55 15.28
C ASP A 326 -2.06 18.57 13.84
N ARG A 327 -3.21 17.94 13.58
CA ARG A 327 -3.89 18.07 12.28
C ARG A 327 -4.28 19.52 11.98
N LEU A 328 -4.77 20.26 12.97
CA LEU A 328 -5.09 21.68 12.82
C LEU A 328 -3.84 22.51 12.53
N ARG A 329 -2.73 22.24 13.22
CA ARG A 329 -1.43 22.85 12.97
C ARG A 329 -0.98 22.65 11.52
N LYS A 330 -1.06 21.40 11.02
CA LYS A 330 -0.74 21.08 9.62
C LYS A 330 -1.63 21.85 8.65
N LYS A 331 -2.96 21.87 8.87
CA LYS A 331 -3.90 22.67 8.07
C LYS A 331 -3.51 24.15 8.04
N MET A 332 -3.15 24.74 9.19
CA MET A 332 -2.71 26.13 9.27
C MET A 332 -1.42 26.39 8.49
N THR A 333 -0.46 25.46 8.54
CA THR A 333 0.77 25.55 7.74
C THR A 333 0.46 25.49 6.24
N TYR A 334 -0.30 24.50 5.81
CA TYR A 334 -0.66 24.32 4.40
C TYR A 334 -1.52 25.47 3.86
N ASN A 335 -2.36 26.10 4.68
CA ASN A 335 -3.14 27.27 4.28
C ASN A 335 -2.40 28.60 4.49
N ASN A 336 -1.09 28.57 4.75
CA ASN A 336 -0.24 29.74 4.93
C ASN A 336 -0.77 30.78 5.95
N VAL A 337 -1.28 30.31 7.09
CA VAL A 337 -1.69 31.19 8.20
C VAL A 337 -0.47 31.94 8.75
N ARG A 338 -0.51 33.27 8.63
CA ARG A 338 0.63 34.15 9.00
C ARG A 338 0.74 34.43 10.49
N ASP A 339 -0.32 34.21 11.27
CA ASP A 339 -0.35 34.43 12.72
C ASP A 339 0.56 33.42 13.46
N ALA A 340 1.81 33.83 13.70
CA ALA A 340 2.83 33.01 14.36
C ALA A 340 2.43 32.66 15.80
N GLN A 341 1.90 33.63 16.55
CA GLN A 341 1.48 33.42 17.94
C GLN A 341 0.41 32.33 18.04
N ARG A 342 -0.56 32.33 17.11
CA ARG A 342 -1.60 31.31 17.08
C ARG A 342 -1.08 29.93 16.67
N ARG A 343 -0.18 29.86 15.69
CA ARG A 343 0.48 28.60 15.31
C ARG A 343 1.24 28.00 16.50
N ASP A 344 1.97 28.84 17.23
CA ASP A 344 2.68 28.43 18.44
C ASP A 344 1.73 27.99 19.55
N GLN A 345 0.60 28.68 19.73
CA GLN A 345 -0.42 28.30 20.72
C GLN A 345 -1.01 26.91 20.41
N VAL A 346 -1.38 26.65 19.15
CA VAL A 346 -1.89 25.34 18.70
C VAL A 346 -0.85 24.25 18.88
N HIS A 347 0.41 24.53 18.54
CA HIS A 347 1.51 23.58 18.72
C HIS A 347 1.76 23.25 20.20
N ARG A 348 1.83 24.27 21.07
CA ARG A 348 1.97 24.09 22.51
C ARG A 348 0.83 23.27 23.08
N MET A 349 -0.42 23.57 22.70
CA MET A 349 -1.59 22.81 23.17
C MET A 349 -1.53 21.33 22.74
N ALA A 350 -1.13 21.04 21.50
CA ALA A 350 -0.93 19.66 21.04
C ALA A 350 0.09 18.92 21.91
N LYS A 351 1.21 19.58 22.21
CA LYS A 351 2.31 19.03 23.00
C LYS A 351 1.89 18.79 24.46
N THR A 352 1.33 19.80 25.13
CA THR A 352 0.88 19.70 26.53
C THR A 352 -0.14 18.58 26.72
N LEU A 353 -1.15 18.48 25.84
CA LEU A 353 -2.14 17.40 25.91
C LEU A 353 -1.51 16.02 25.74
N LEU A 354 -0.52 15.89 24.84
CA LEU A 354 0.19 14.62 24.65
C LEU A 354 1.00 14.24 25.88
N GLU A 355 1.73 15.19 26.45
CA GLU A 355 2.57 15.00 27.63
C GLU A 355 1.71 14.64 28.85
N ALA A 356 0.59 15.32 29.08
CA ALA A 356 -0.36 15.00 30.14
C ALA A 356 -0.96 13.59 29.98
N ALA A 357 -1.41 13.24 28.77
CA ALA A 357 -2.01 11.94 28.48
C ALA A 357 -1.01 10.78 28.62
N ALA A 358 0.20 10.93 28.08
CA ALA A 358 1.23 9.89 28.05
C ALA A 358 2.00 9.77 29.37
N GLY A 359 2.10 10.86 30.14
CA GLY A 359 2.78 10.92 31.43
C GLY A 359 1.81 10.71 32.60
N PRO A 360 1.43 11.79 33.30
CA PRO A 360 0.70 11.70 34.57
C PRO A 360 -0.61 10.91 34.46
N MET A 361 -1.42 11.10 33.42
CA MET A 361 -2.70 10.39 33.30
C MET A 361 -2.54 8.88 33.11
N SER A 362 -1.53 8.46 32.34
CA SER A 362 -1.22 7.04 32.11
C SER A 362 -0.68 6.39 33.38
N SER A 363 0.19 7.09 34.13
CA SER A 363 0.71 6.61 35.41
C SER A 363 -0.37 6.50 36.48
N ALA A 364 -1.27 7.49 36.59
CA ALA A 364 -2.45 7.41 37.45
C ALA A 364 -3.32 6.19 37.12
N GLY A 365 -3.59 5.96 35.82
CA GLY A 365 -4.38 4.81 35.38
C GLY A 365 -3.76 3.47 35.79
N ARG A 366 -2.43 3.32 35.66
CA ARG A 366 -1.70 2.12 36.10
C ARG A 366 -1.76 1.95 37.61
N ARG A 367 -1.46 3.00 38.39
CA ARG A 367 -1.49 2.97 39.86
C ARG A 367 -2.87 2.62 40.42
N LEU A 368 -3.93 3.16 39.83
CA LEU A 368 -5.32 2.81 40.17
C LEU A 368 -5.65 1.35 39.81
N GLY A 369 -5.08 0.85 38.71
CA GLY A 369 -5.26 -0.53 38.26
C GLY A 369 -4.59 -1.50 39.22
N ASP A 370 -3.36 -1.19 39.64
CA ASP A 370 -2.61 -1.95 40.64
C ASP A 370 -3.33 -1.91 41.99
N ALA A 371 -3.83 -0.75 42.42
CA ALA A 371 -4.63 -0.62 43.65
C ALA A 371 -5.94 -1.44 43.63
N GLY A 372 -6.43 -1.81 42.45
CA GLY A 372 -7.58 -2.69 42.25
C GLY A 372 -7.28 -4.20 42.37
N GLN A 373 -6.03 -4.59 42.63
CA GLN A 373 -5.61 -5.98 42.78
C GLN A 373 -5.58 -6.43 44.25
N GLN A 374 -5.82 -7.72 44.49
CA GLN A 374 -6.07 -8.28 45.82
C GLN A 374 -4.79 -8.41 46.69
N ASP A 375 -3.62 -8.63 46.07
CA ASP A 375 -2.35 -8.94 46.77
C ASP A 375 -1.42 -7.73 46.95
N VAL A 376 -1.96 -6.51 46.98
CA VAL A 376 -1.13 -5.30 47.09
C VAL A 376 -0.92 -4.89 48.55
N ALA A 377 0.32 -4.98 49.01
CA ALA A 377 0.71 -4.67 50.38
C ALA A 377 0.52 -3.19 50.77
N ASP A 378 0.56 -2.25 49.81
CA ASP A 378 0.59 -0.80 50.07
C ASP A 378 -0.42 -0.02 49.22
N ARG A 379 -1.68 -0.49 49.20
CA ARG A 379 -2.77 0.08 48.38
C ARG A 379 -2.97 1.58 48.60
N ARG A 380 -2.93 2.06 49.85
CA ARG A 380 -3.09 3.48 50.19
C ARG A 380 -2.03 4.34 49.51
N SER A 381 -0.78 3.89 49.54
CA SER A 381 0.34 4.56 48.86
C SER A 381 0.10 4.66 47.35
N LEU A 382 -0.44 3.62 46.70
CA LEU A 382 -0.80 3.68 45.27
C LEU A 382 -1.92 4.68 44.97
N LEU A 383 -2.93 4.78 45.83
CA LEU A 383 -4.02 5.75 45.66
C LEU A 383 -3.52 7.19 45.83
N ASP A 384 -2.66 7.45 46.82
CA ASP A 384 -2.06 8.77 47.04
C ASP A 384 -1.12 9.17 45.89
N GLN A 385 -0.37 8.20 45.38
CA GLN A 385 0.46 8.38 44.19
C GLN A 385 -0.39 8.60 42.92
N ALA A 386 -1.53 7.93 42.79
CA ALA A 386 -2.45 8.15 41.68
C ALA A 386 -3.08 9.54 41.74
N ASP A 387 -3.48 9.99 42.93
CA ASP A 387 -3.96 11.35 43.19
C ASP A 387 -2.92 12.40 42.78
N ALA A 388 -1.66 12.25 43.22
CA ALA A 388 -0.58 13.16 42.84
C ALA A 388 -0.36 13.21 41.31
N ASP A 389 -0.41 12.06 40.63
CA ASP A 389 -0.32 12.01 39.17
C ASP A 389 -1.52 12.70 38.51
N GLN A 390 -2.74 12.49 39.00
CA GLN A 390 -3.94 13.15 38.49
C GLN A 390 -3.88 14.66 38.69
N GLN A 391 -3.40 15.14 39.83
CA GLN A 391 -3.20 16.56 40.09
C GLN A 391 -2.13 17.15 39.15
N ALA A 392 -1.02 16.45 38.93
CA ALA A 392 -0.01 16.86 37.97
C ALA A 392 -0.56 16.97 36.53
N ALA A 393 -1.56 16.14 36.15
CA ALA A 393 -2.25 16.27 34.87
C ALA A 393 -3.21 17.48 34.80
N ILE A 394 -3.75 17.93 35.94
CA ILE A 394 -4.62 19.12 36.02
C ILE A 394 -3.79 20.40 35.93
N ASP A 395 -2.59 20.39 36.51
CA ASP A 395 -1.70 21.55 36.58
C ASP A 395 -0.92 21.81 35.27
N ALA A 396 -0.84 20.82 34.39
CA ALA A 396 -0.21 20.89 33.07
C ALA A 396 -1.10 21.58 32.03
#